data_AF-A0A511ZCQ7-F1
#
_entry.id   AF-A0A511ZCQ7-F1
#
_cell.length_a   1.000
_cell.length_b   1.000
_cell.length_c   1.000
_cell.angle_alpha   90.00
_cell.angle_beta   90.00
_cell.angle_gamma   90.00
#
_symmetry.space_group_name_H-M   'P 1'
#
loop_
_entity.id
_entity.type
_entity.pdbx_description
1 polymer ?
#
loop_
_entity_poly.entity_id
_entity_poly.type
_entity_poly.pdbx_seq_one_letter_code
_entity_poly.pdbx_strand_id
1 'polypeptide(L)'
;MARAVIKILTGYYLSITQPDALELLVDELPAAEIRMMVSGGMSFHPKAYLFKSGEHAMVNIGSSNLSKSALTGGIEWSLYAP
;
A
#
# COMPACT_ATOMS: atom_id res chain seq x y z
N MET A 1 18.64 -16.83 -2.83
CA MET A 1 18.33 -15.38 -2.89
C MET A 1 17.44 -15.05 -1.71
N ALA A 2 17.72 -13.98 -0.97
CA ALA A 2 16.84 -13.57 0.14
C ALA A 2 15.51 -13.08 -0.43
N ARG A 3 14.39 -13.57 0.10
CA ARG A 3 13.04 -13.15 -0.30
C ARG A 3 12.72 -11.83 0.42
N ALA A 4 12.11 -10.87 -0.28
CA ALA A 4 11.69 -9.62 0.33
C ALA A 4 10.59 -9.88 1.38
N VAL A 5 10.67 -9.19 2.52
CA VAL A 5 9.60 -9.17 3.52
C VAL A 5 8.60 -8.10 3.12
N ILE A 6 7.38 -8.51 2.77
CA ILE A 6 6.33 -7.60 2.31
C ILE A 6 5.29 -7.46 3.42
N LYS A 7 4.93 -6.22 3.75
CA LYS A 7 3.86 -5.90 4.70
C LYS A 7 2.93 -4.89 4.07
N ILE A 8 1.63 -5.17 4.08
CA ILE A 8 0.60 -4.31 3.52
C ILE A 8 -0.44 -4.06 4.60
N LEU A 9 -0.69 -2.77 4.89
CA LEU A 9 -1.81 -2.34 5.69
C LEU A 9 -2.80 -1.62 4.77
N THR A 10 -4.00 -2.18 4.64
CA THR A 10 -5.10 -1.58 3.87
C THR A 10 -6.27 -1.23 4.78
N GLY A 11 -7.31 -0.61 4.25
CA GLY A 11 -8.54 -0.31 4.98
C GLY A 11 -9.77 -0.35 4.08
N TYR A 12 -10.93 -0.21 4.69
CA TYR A 12 -12.22 -0.15 4.02
C TYR A 12 -12.88 1.23 4.11
N TYR A 13 -12.12 2.26 4.49
CA TYR A 13 -12.64 3.62 4.53
C TYR A 13 -13.22 4.02 3.16
N LEU A 14 -14.45 4.56 3.16
CA LEU A 14 -15.28 4.86 1.98
C LEU A 14 -15.73 3.64 1.15
N SER A 15 -15.44 2.41 1.57
CA SER A 15 -15.83 1.18 0.86
C SER A 15 -15.34 1.15 -0.61
N ILE A 16 -14.19 1.76 -0.89
CA ILE A 16 -13.61 1.85 -2.25
C ILE A 16 -12.76 0.62 -2.58
N THR A 17 -12.15 -0.02 -1.59
CA THR A 17 -11.32 -1.22 -1.78
C THR A 17 -12.17 -2.36 -2.32
N GLN A 18 -11.84 -2.82 -3.52
CA GLN A 18 -12.59 -3.87 -4.21
C GLN A 18 -12.22 -5.25 -3.64
N PRO A 19 -13.18 -6.18 -3.43
CA PRO A 19 -12.88 -7.52 -2.92
C PRO A 19 -11.91 -8.33 -3.78
N ASP A 20 -12.03 -8.26 -5.11
CA ASP A 20 -11.16 -8.93 -6.08
C ASP A 20 -9.68 -8.46 -5.96
N ALA A 21 -9.45 -7.19 -5.64
CA ALA A 21 -8.11 -6.68 -5.36
C ALA A 21 -7.50 -7.28 -4.09
N LEU A 22 -8.32 -7.60 -3.08
CA LEU A 22 -7.85 -8.26 -1.85
C LEU A 22 -7.54 -9.75 -2.11
N GLU A 23 -8.40 -10.43 -2.87
CA GLU A 23 -8.17 -11.81 -3.32
C GLU A 23 -6.85 -11.89 -4.09
N LEU A 24 -6.65 -11.00 -5.07
CA LEU A 24 -5.41 -10.91 -5.84
C LEU A 24 -4.17 -10.72 -4.94
N LEU A 25 -4.25 -9.84 -3.93
CA LEU A 25 -3.13 -9.63 -3.01
C LEU A 25 -2.79 -10.90 -2.22
N VAL A 26 -3.80 -11.64 -1.75
CA VAL A 26 -3.60 -12.89 -1.00
C VAL A 26 -3.04 -13.99 -1.90
N ASP A 27 -3.56 -14.12 -3.11
CA ASP A 27 -3.19 -15.17 -4.05
C ASP A 27 -1.78 -14.96 -4.63
N GLU A 28 -1.46 -13.74 -5.04
CA GLU A 28 -0.18 -13.41 -5.70
C GLU A 28 0.97 -13.19 -4.69
N LEU A 29 0.66 -12.83 -3.45
CA LEU A 29 1.65 -12.56 -2.40
C LEU A 29 1.50 -13.48 -1.19
N PRO A 30 1.64 -14.81 -1.35
CA PRO A 30 1.35 -15.78 -0.28
C PRO A 30 2.33 -15.72 0.92
N ALA A 31 3.41 -14.94 0.81
CA ALA A 31 4.37 -14.71 1.89
C ALA A 31 4.29 -13.29 2.49
N ALA A 32 3.38 -12.45 2.00
CA ALA A 32 3.19 -11.11 2.53
C ALA A 32 2.34 -11.12 3.81
N GLU A 33 2.67 -10.23 4.74
CA GLU A 33 1.82 -9.93 5.87
C GLU A 33 0.80 -8.88 5.46
N ILE A 34 -0.45 -9.29 5.22
CA ILE A 34 -1.53 -8.40 4.81
C ILE A 34 -2.48 -8.21 6.00
N ARG A 35 -2.73 -6.95 6.37
CA ARG A 35 -3.66 -6.58 7.44
C ARG A 35 -4.67 -5.56 6.95
N MET A 36 -5.88 -5.61 7.51
CA MET A 36 -6.92 -4.62 7.28
C MET A 36 -7.15 -3.80 8.56
N MET A 37 -7.08 -2.48 8.44
CA MET A 37 -7.39 -1.55 9.50
C MET A 37 -8.91 -1.48 9.69
N VAL A 38 -9.37 -1.88 10.88
CA VAL A 38 -10.76 -1.72 11.30
C VAL A 38 -10.91 -0.38 12.00
N SER A 39 -11.23 0.65 11.21
CA SER A 39 -11.20 2.03 11.69
C SER A 39 -12.47 2.46 12.44
N GLY A 40 -13.52 1.62 12.47
CA GLY A 40 -14.74 1.91 13.25
C GLY A 40 -15.45 3.20 12.82
N GLY A 41 -15.34 3.57 11.54
CA GLY A 41 -15.89 4.83 11.00
C GLY A 41 -14.90 5.99 10.99
N MET A 42 -13.72 5.86 11.61
CA MET A 42 -12.66 6.85 11.46
C MET A 42 -12.02 6.77 10.07
N SER A 43 -11.56 7.92 9.56
CA SER A 43 -10.86 7.96 8.29
C SER A 43 -9.49 7.28 8.40
N PHE A 44 -9.31 6.20 7.65
CA PHE A 44 -7.99 5.63 7.38
C PHE A 44 -7.64 5.96 5.93
N HIS A 45 -6.91 7.05 5.73
CA HIS A 45 -6.55 7.55 4.40
C HIS A 45 -5.03 7.75 4.14
N PRO A 46 -4.08 7.18 4.90
CA PRO A 46 -2.66 7.33 4.58
C PRO A 46 -2.31 6.56 3.30
N LYS A 47 -1.35 7.10 2.53
CA LYS A 47 -0.63 6.35 1.51
C LYS A 47 0.86 6.59 1.71
N ALA A 48 1.55 5.54 2.14
CA ALA A 48 2.98 5.56 2.36
C ALA A 48 3.58 4.23 1.91
N TYR A 49 4.69 4.31 1.19
CA TYR A 49 5.42 3.17 0.67
C TYR A 49 6.84 3.25 1.20
N LEU A 50 7.19 2.33 2.12
CA LEU A 50 8.55 2.20 2.65
C LEU A 50 9.27 1.05 1.96
N PHE A 51 10.50 1.30 1.55
CA PHE A 51 11.38 0.27 0.98
C PHE A 51 12.70 0.26 1.74
N LYS A 52 13.23 -0.93 2.01
CA LYS A 52 14.53 -1.12 2.67
C LYS A 52 15.32 -2.20 1.95
N SER A 53 16.60 -1.94 1.67
CA SER A 53 17.52 -2.89 1.05
C SER A 53 18.95 -2.66 1.55
N GLY A 54 19.47 -3.61 2.33
CA GLY A 54 20.75 -3.45 3.02
C GLY A 54 20.74 -2.22 3.93
N GLU A 55 21.72 -1.34 3.75
CA GLU A 55 21.85 -0.06 4.47
C GLU A 55 21.00 1.08 3.85
N HIS A 56 20.32 0.83 2.74
CA HIS A 56 19.47 1.84 2.09
C HIS A 56 18.03 1.71 2.56
N ALA A 57 17.39 2.84 2.81
CA ALA A 57 15.96 2.97 2.97
C ALA A 57 15.44 4.02 1.99
N MET A 58 14.14 4.00 1.73
CA MET A 58 13.44 5.13 1.14
C MET A 58 11.99 5.11 1.57
N VAL A 59 11.35 6.26 1.52
CA VAL A 59 9.92 6.39 1.68
C VAL A 59 9.34 7.27 0.58
N ASN A 60 8.17 6.87 0.09
CA ASN A 60 7.29 7.72 -0.70
C ASN A 60 5.98 7.93 0.08
N ILE A 61 5.64 9.19 0.38
CA ILE A 61 4.40 9.57 1.06
C ILE A 61 3.66 10.57 0.19
N GLY A 62 2.35 10.36 -0.01
CA GLY A 62 1.59 11.25 -0.87
C GLY A 62 0.11 10.93 -0.97
N SER A 63 -0.50 11.42 -2.05
CA SER A 63 -1.90 11.18 -2.40
C SER A 63 -2.14 9.86 -3.14
N SER A 64 -1.07 9.24 -3.68
CA SER A 64 -1.16 8.07 -4.54
C SER A 64 -1.62 6.82 -3.80
N ASN A 65 -2.87 6.39 -4.02
CA ASN A 65 -3.33 5.05 -3.62
C ASN A 65 -2.61 3.96 -4.43
N LEU A 66 -2.65 2.71 -3.94
CA LEU A 66 -2.22 1.55 -4.71
C LEU A 66 -3.30 1.21 -5.74
N SER A 67 -3.40 2.02 -6.80
CA SER A 67 -4.39 1.87 -7.85
C SER A 67 -3.80 2.23 -9.22
N LYS A 68 -4.39 1.67 -10.29
CA LYS A 68 -3.95 1.95 -11.66
C LYS A 68 -3.90 3.44 -11.96
N SER A 69 -4.95 4.18 -11.58
CA SER A 69 -5.03 5.63 -11.84
C SER A 69 -3.87 6.37 -11.17
N ALA A 70 -3.71 6.21 -9.86
CA ALA A 70 -2.69 6.91 -9.07
C ALA A 70 -1.25 6.56 -9.50
N LEU A 71 -1.01 5.35 -10.03
CA LEU A 71 0.32 4.89 -10.43
C LEU A 71 0.66 5.13 -11.91
N THR A 72 -0.25 5.66 -12.73
CA THR A 72 0.00 5.80 -14.18
C THR A 72 -0.28 7.21 -14.72
N GLY A 73 -1.48 7.73 -14.56
CA GLY A 73 -1.90 8.99 -15.19
C GLY A 73 -2.72 9.92 -14.31
N GLY A 74 -2.98 9.52 -13.07
CA GLY A 74 -3.62 10.36 -12.06
C GLY A 74 -2.75 11.57 -11.72
N ILE A 75 -3.39 12.69 -11.44
CA ILE A 75 -2.71 13.87 -10.90
C ILE A 75 -2.51 13.62 -9.41
N GLU A 76 -1.29 13.23 -9.05
CA GLU A 76 -0.92 12.89 -7.68
C GLU A 76 0.22 13.78 -7.21
N TRP A 77 0.30 14.02 -5.91
CA TRP A 77 1.43 14.67 -5.28
C TRP A 77 2.08 13.72 -4.29
N SER A 78 3.39 13.55 -4.38
CA SER A 78 4.16 12.61 -3.58
C SER A 78 5.52 13.20 -3.22
N LEU A 79 5.93 12.99 -1.97
CA LEU A 79 7.26 13.30 -1.48
C LEU A 79 8.08 12.01 -1.43
N TYR A 80 9.23 12.04 -2.08
CA TYR A 80 10.26 11.02 -1.96
C TYR A 80 11.31 11.46 -0.92
N ALA A 81 11.67 10.57 0.00
CA ALA A 81 12.78 10.77 0.93
C ALA A 81 13.65 9.50 1.01
N PRO A 82 14.96 9.59 0.73
CA PRO A 82 15.92 8.48 0.91
C PRO A 82 16.35 8.30 2.37
#